data_AF-A0A131ZE66-F1
#
_entry.id   AF-A0A131ZE66-F1
#
_cell.length_a   1.000
_cell.length_b   1.000
_cell.length_c   1.000
_cell.angle_alpha   90.00
_cell.angle_beta   90.00
_cell.angle_gamma   90.00
#
_symmetry.space_group_name_H-M   'P 1'
#
loop_
_entity.id
_entity.type
_entity.pdbx_description
1 polymer ?
#
loop_
_entity_poly.entity_id
_entity_poly.type
_entity_poly.pdbx_seq_one_letter_code
_entity_poly.pdbx_strand_id
1 'polypeptide(L)'
;EGDEVQASERAGDAATKAAEPQSDNEFFKFFKQNPKVWLTKGNTTHVCWFYRRYNLSEAEVKFEISTKLESEEEQKCNSAYISYNFGSSNTMFGINTDFVYAYFVRMRHNSSNCIVTERVGWSQERHNPPRTCKKEGGPECKPLPSCEEKDGHLNPFPTAPCCYTNKTQESKTRFVTIEDEPYYCSYPPSYMIYVGGDAKPEVPSQCFQAYKDRKSP
;
A
#
# COMPACT_ATOMS: atom_id res chain seq x y z
N GLU A 1 28.36 7.13 -28.21
CA GLU A 1 28.46 5.74 -27.74
C GLU A 1 28.44 5.85 -26.22
N GLY A 2 27.37 5.56 -25.49
CA GLY A 2 26.33 4.58 -25.69
C GLY A 2 26.48 3.51 -24.61
N ASP A 3 26.40 3.93 -23.34
CA ASP A 3 26.53 3.03 -22.18
C ASP A 3 25.12 2.83 -21.59
N GLU A 4 24.42 1.82 -22.11
CA GLU A 4 23.18 1.32 -21.54
C GLU A 4 23.49 0.62 -20.22
N VAL A 5 23.26 1.34 -19.11
CA VAL A 5 23.19 0.72 -17.79
C VAL A 5 21.90 -0.11 -17.75
N GLN A 6 22.02 -1.40 -18.07
CA GLN A 6 21.01 -2.39 -17.75
C GLN A 6 20.86 -2.47 -16.22
N ALA A 7 19.90 -1.72 -15.69
CA ALA A 7 19.43 -1.90 -14.33
C ALA A 7 18.75 -3.27 -14.23
N SER A 8 19.32 -4.14 -13.40
CA SER A 8 18.86 -5.49 -13.10
C SER A 8 17.38 -5.51 -12.70
N GLU A 9 16.49 -5.88 -13.63
CA GLU A 9 15.15 -6.40 -13.36
C GLU A 9 15.27 -7.69 -12.53
N ARG A 10 15.28 -7.56 -11.20
CA ARG A 10 15.01 -8.67 -10.29
C ARG A 10 13.93 -8.26 -9.30
N ALA A 11 12.72 -8.14 -9.82
CA ALA A 11 11.48 -8.18 -9.05
C ALA A 11 10.42 -8.79 -9.97
N GLY A 12 10.36 -10.12 -10.06
CA GLY A 12 9.57 -10.75 -11.14
C GLY A 12 9.00 -12.14 -10.93
N ASP A 13 9.62 -13.05 -10.17
CA ASP A 13 9.27 -14.48 -10.29
C ASP A 13 8.88 -15.18 -8.97
N ALA A 14 8.07 -14.52 -8.14
CA ALA A 14 7.25 -15.23 -7.16
C ALA A 14 5.81 -15.26 -7.68
N ALA A 15 5.51 -16.28 -8.49
CA ALA A 15 4.23 -16.53 -9.12
C ALA A 15 3.07 -16.51 -8.10
N THR A 16 2.39 -15.38 -8.00
CA THR A 16 0.98 -15.33 -7.66
C THR A 16 0.24 -15.65 -8.97
N LYS A 17 -0.75 -16.55 -8.95
CA LYS A 17 -1.66 -16.74 -10.11
C LYS A 17 -2.00 -15.35 -10.67
N ALA A 18 -1.86 -15.17 -11.99
CA ALA A 18 -2.24 -13.92 -12.63
C ALA A 18 -3.63 -13.53 -12.13
N ALA A 19 -3.74 -12.37 -11.50
CA ALA A 19 -5.00 -11.90 -10.95
C ALA A 19 -6.03 -11.85 -12.09
N GLU A 20 -7.25 -12.30 -11.83
CA GLU A 20 -8.31 -12.23 -12.84
C GLU A 20 -8.50 -10.77 -13.27
N PRO A 21 -8.67 -10.49 -14.57
CA PRO A 21 -8.89 -9.13 -15.05
C PRO A 21 -10.03 -8.42 -14.29
N GLN A 22 -9.77 -7.23 -13.76
CA GLN A 22 -10.71 -6.40 -13.01
C GLN A 22 -10.97 -5.06 -13.74
N SER A 23 -11.43 -5.12 -14.99
CA SER A 23 -11.67 -3.92 -15.82
C SER A 23 -12.68 -2.92 -15.20
N ASP A 24 -13.59 -3.42 -14.35
CA ASP A 24 -14.56 -2.60 -13.62
C ASP A 24 -14.03 -1.95 -12.34
N ASN A 25 -12.81 -2.29 -11.90
CA ASN A 25 -12.22 -1.73 -10.69
C ASN A 25 -11.99 -0.21 -10.85
N GLU A 26 -12.49 0.56 -9.89
CA GLU A 26 -12.40 2.03 -9.96
C GLU A 26 -10.96 2.56 -9.90
N PHE A 27 -10.01 1.82 -9.30
CA PHE A 27 -8.59 2.17 -9.40
C PHE A 27 -8.07 2.05 -10.83
N PHE A 28 -8.43 0.99 -11.55
CA PHE A 28 -8.04 0.82 -12.95
C PHE A 28 -8.53 2.00 -13.79
N LYS A 29 -9.82 2.36 -13.65
CA LYS A 29 -10.42 3.51 -14.36
C LYS A 29 -9.72 4.82 -13.99
N PHE A 30 -9.46 5.05 -12.69
CA PHE A 30 -8.78 6.24 -12.20
C PHE A 30 -7.35 6.38 -12.77
N PHE A 31 -6.54 5.31 -12.72
CA PHE A 31 -5.17 5.33 -13.24
C PHE A 31 -5.09 5.30 -14.76
N LYS A 32 -6.16 4.91 -15.46
CA LYS A 32 -6.28 5.08 -16.91
C LYS A 32 -6.42 6.56 -17.28
N GLN A 33 -7.16 7.34 -16.49
CA GLN A 33 -7.36 8.77 -16.71
C GLN A 33 -6.23 9.63 -16.14
N ASN A 34 -5.59 9.19 -15.06
CA ASN A 34 -4.59 9.94 -14.32
C ASN A 34 -3.24 9.16 -14.30
N PRO A 35 -2.41 9.28 -15.36
CA PRO A 35 -1.15 8.53 -15.48
C PRO A 35 -0.09 8.99 -14.47
N LYS A 36 -0.19 10.22 -13.96
CA LYS A 36 0.60 10.74 -12.84
C LYS A 36 -0.35 11.20 -11.74
N VAL A 37 -0.08 10.74 -10.52
CA VAL A 37 -0.87 11.07 -9.33
C VAL A 37 0.03 11.55 -8.21
N TRP A 38 -0.38 12.59 -7.51
CA TRP A 38 0.30 13.12 -6.35
C TRP A 38 -0.30 12.53 -5.08
N LEU A 39 0.56 12.14 -4.14
CA LEU A 39 0.15 11.62 -2.85
C LEU A 39 0.12 12.77 -1.84
N THR A 40 -1.02 12.94 -1.19
CA THR A 40 -1.21 13.99 -0.18
C THR A 40 -1.68 13.40 1.14
N LYS A 41 -1.26 14.03 2.24
CA LYS A 41 -1.78 13.79 3.59
C LYS A 41 -2.64 14.98 3.97
N GLY A 42 -3.96 14.82 3.92
CA GLY A 42 -4.86 15.97 4.02
C GLY A 42 -4.61 16.96 2.87
N ASN A 43 -4.46 18.25 3.20
CA ASN A 43 -4.22 19.29 2.19
C ASN A 43 -2.73 19.48 1.84
N THR A 44 -1.84 18.65 2.39
CA THR A 44 -0.39 18.79 2.18
C THR A 44 0.10 17.85 1.08
N THR A 45 0.54 18.45 -0.04
CA THR A 45 1.23 17.77 -1.14
C THR A 45 2.74 17.97 -1.04
N HIS A 46 3.51 16.89 -0.91
CA HIS A 46 4.98 16.95 -0.87
C HIS A 46 5.58 16.98 -2.28
N VAL A 47 6.64 17.78 -2.49
CA VAL A 47 7.24 18.05 -3.82
C VAL A 47 7.77 16.80 -4.52
N CYS A 48 8.21 15.80 -3.75
CA CYS A 48 8.68 14.53 -4.30
C CYS A 48 7.65 13.41 -4.21
N TRP A 49 6.43 13.58 -3.68
CA TRP A 49 5.50 12.46 -3.48
C TRP A 49 4.49 12.35 -4.61
N PHE A 50 4.90 11.68 -5.69
CA PHE A 50 4.01 11.32 -6.78
C PHE A 50 4.32 9.92 -7.29
N TYR A 51 3.29 9.28 -7.84
CA TYR A 51 3.41 8.03 -8.57
C TYR A 51 3.19 8.34 -10.04
N ARG A 52 4.10 7.85 -10.88
CA ARG A 52 3.97 7.88 -12.33
C ARG A 52 3.81 6.44 -12.81
N ARG A 53 2.71 6.17 -13.47
CA ARG A 53 2.40 4.85 -13.98
C ARG A 53 3.23 4.57 -15.24
N TYR A 54 3.94 3.44 -15.27
CA TYR A 54 4.65 2.99 -16.47
C TYR A 54 3.99 1.76 -17.11
N ASN A 55 3.13 1.04 -16.38
CA ASN A 55 2.31 -0.06 -16.92
C ASN A 55 0.92 -0.08 -16.27
N LEU A 56 -0.12 -0.38 -17.06
CA LEU A 56 -1.48 -0.68 -16.60
C LEU A 56 -2.08 -1.78 -17.46
N SER A 57 -2.51 -2.85 -16.81
CA SER A 57 -3.38 -3.88 -17.37
C SER A 57 -4.68 -3.93 -16.57
N GLU A 58 -5.63 -4.77 -17.00
CA GLU A 58 -6.85 -4.99 -16.23
C GLU A 58 -6.58 -5.75 -14.90
N ALA A 59 -5.42 -6.39 -14.76
CA ALA A 59 -5.04 -7.16 -13.58
C ALA A 59 -4.14 -6.38 -12.62
N GLU A 60 -3.29 -5.48 -13.12
CA GLU A 60 -2.29 -4.78 -12.31
C GLU A 60 -1.97 -3.36 -12.78
N VAL A 61 -1.39 -2.58 -11.88
CA VAL A 61 -0.77 -1.29 -12.17
C VAL A 61 0.66 -1.26 -11.63
N LYS A 62 1.57 -0.69 -12.41
CA LYS A 62 2.97 -0.51 -12.01
C LYS A 62 3.36 0.97 -12.05
N PHE A 63 4.00 1.41 -10.97
CA PHE A 63 4.38 2.80 -10.74
C PHE A 63 5.88 2.96 -10.52
N GLU A 64 6.43 4.01 -11.11
CA GLU A 64 7.60 4.70 -10.60
C GLU A 64 7.11 5.65 -9.50
N ILE A 65 7.57 5.45 -8.26
CA ILE A 65 7.33 6.34 -7.13
C ILE A 65 8.50 7.29 -7.05
N SER A 66 8.20 8.57 -6.92
CA SER A 66 9.17 9.53 -6.43
C SER A 66 9.00 9.70 -4.91
N THR A 67 10.10 9.79 -4.16
CA THR A 67 10.09 10.17 -2.73
C THR A 67 11.36 10.93 -2.33
N LYS A 68 11.29 11.72 -1.26
CA LYS A 68 12.47 12.33 -0.64
C LYS A 68 13.10 11.32 0.33
N LEU A 69 14.41 11.14 0.30
CA LEU A 69 15.15 10.49 1.39
C LEU A 69 15.51 11.56 2.43
N GLU A 70 15.35 11.24 3.71
CA GLU A 70 15.55 12.20 4.82
C GLU A 70 16.99 12.72 4.92
N SER A 71 17.97 12.05 4.31
CA SER A 71 19.41 12.30 4.51
C SER A 71 20.07 13.22 3.50
N GLU A 72 19.39 13.72 2.47
CA GLU A 72 20.01 14.60 1.48
C GLU A 72 19.65 16.08 1.73
N GLU A 73 20.68 16.88 2.00
CA GLU A 73 20.61 18.35 2.07
C GLU A 73 20.19 18.96 0.72
N GLU A 74 20.39 18.22 -0.37
CA GLU A 74 19.90 18.56 -1.69
C GLU A 74 18.45 18.08 -1.87
N GLN A 75 17.59 18.91 -2.47
CA GLN A 75 16.18 18.60 -2.77
C GLN A 75 16.02 17.53 -3.87
N LYS A 76 16.85 16.49 -3.90
CA LYS A 76 16.78 15.43 -4.89
C LYS A 76 15.66 14.46 -4.54
N CYS A 77 14.78 14.24 -5.51
CA CYS A 77 13.76 13.21 -5.41
C CYS A 77 14.36 11.90 -5.94
N ASN A 78 14.22 10.83 -5.18
CA ASN A 78 14.64 9.49 -5.57
C ASN A 78 13.47 8.73 -6.20
N SER A 79 13.78 7.76 -7.07
CA SER A 79 12.79 6.91 -7.72
C SER A 79 12.86 5.46 -7.21
N ALA A 80 11.71 4.85 -7.01
CA ALA A 80 11.55 3.42 -6.70
C ALA A 80 10.41 2.84 -7.54
N TYR A 81 10.36 1.53 -7.72
CA TYR A 81 9.32 0.87 -8.53
C TYR A 81 8.44 -0.02 -7.66
N ILE A 82 7.12 0.07 -7.86
CA ILE A 82 6.15 -0.81 -7.18
C ILE A 82 5.06 -1.26 -8.12
N SER A 83 4.43 -2.38 -7.77
CA SER A 83 3.23 -2.89 -8.43
C SER A 83 2.08 -3.11 -7.44
N TYR A 84 0.87 -2.98 -7.95
CA TYR A 84 -0.35 -3.40 -7.26
C TYR A 84 -1.22 -4.22 -8.21
N ASN A 85 -1.71 -5.36 -7.74
CA ASN A 85 -2.75 -6.13 -8.40
C ASN A 85 -4.12 -5.58 -8.00
N PHE A 86 -5.06 -5.51 -8.92
CA PHE A 86 -6.44 -5.13 -8.65
C PHE A 86 -7.20 -6.29 -8.02
N GLY A 87 -8.00 -5.99 -7.00
CA GLY A 87 -8.91 -6.93 -6.35
C GLY A 87 -10.37 -6.55 -6.53
N SER A 88 -11.27 -7.38 -6.01
CA SER A 88 -12.70 -7.09 -5.97
C SER A 88 -13.00 -5.84 -5.12
N SER A 89 -14.17 -5.23 -5.34
CA SER A 89 -14.70 -4.15 -4.49
C SER A 89 -13.80 -2.92 -4.40
N ASN A 90 -13.17 -2.52 -5.52
CA ASN A 90 -12.31 -1.34 -5.62
C ASN A 90 -11.14 -1.38 -4.64
N THR A 91 -10.49 -2.54 -4.59
CA THR A 91 -9.29 -2.78 -3.80
C THR A 91 -8.10 -3.02 -4.71
N MET A 92 -6.90 -2.85 -4.16
CA MET A 92 -5.66 -3.26 -4.78
C MET A 92 -4.68 -3.75 -3.72
N PHE A 93 -3.76 -4.62 -4.09
CA PHE A 93 -2.82 -5.27 -3.20
C PHE A 93 -1.43 -5.33 -3.82
N GLY A 94 -0.40 -5.01 -3.03
CA GLY A 94 0.99 -5.02 -3.46
C GLY A 94 1.88 -5.65 -2.40
N ILE A 95 2.94 -6.31 -2.85
CA ILE A 95 3.96 -6.90 -1.99
C ILE A 95 5.27 -6.18 -2.26
N ASN A 96 5.94 -5.78 -1.20
CA ASN A 96 7.32 -5.34 -1.24
C ASN A 96 8.18 -6.43 -0.59
N THR A 97 8.86 -7.20 -1.42
CA THR A 97 9.72 -8.31 -0.98
C THR A 97 10.99 -7.82 -0.28
N ASP A 98 11.51 -6.65 -0.65
CA ASP A 98 12.75 -6.11 -0.06
C ASP A 98 12.59 -5.76 1.41
N PHE A 99 11.38 -5.39 1.83
CA PHE A 99 11.07 -5.04 3.22
C PHE A 99 10.15 -6.03 3.92
N VAL A 100 9.78 -7.14 3.27
CA VAL A 100 8.89 -8.17 3.83
C VAL A 100 7.50 -7.62 4.19
N TYR A 101 6.98 -6.69 3.38
CA TYR A 101 5.72 -5.98 3.64
C TYR A 101 4.68 -6.21 2.55
N ALA A 102 3.44 -6.46 2.97
CA ALA A 102 2.26 -6.45 2.14
C ALA A 102 1.46 -5.16 2.39
N TYR A 103 0.84 -4.62 1.34
CA TYR A 103 -0.05 -3.46 1.44
C TYR A 103 -1.39 -3.77 0.76
N PHE A 104 -2.46 -3.60 1.53
CA PHE A 104 -3.82 -3.60 1.01
C PHE A 104 -4.32 -2.18 0.94
N VAL A 105 -4.91 -1.81 -0.18
CA VAL A 105 -5.46 -0.48 -0.40
C VAL A 105 -6.90 -0.62 -0.86
N ARG A 106 -7.82 0.11 -0.24
CA ARG A 106 -9.22 0.22 -0.70
C ARG A 106 -9.59 1.66 -0.96
N MET A 107 -10.37 1.87 -2.00
CA MET A 107 -10.93 3.18 -2.31
C MET A 107 -12.06 3.51 -1.33
N ARG A 108 -12.00 4.69 -0.72
CA ARG A 108 -13.01 5.20 0.23
C ARG A 108 -13.86 6.34 -0.34
N HIS A 109 -13.32 7.04 -1.33
CA HIS A 109 -14.00 8.10 -2.06
C HIS A 109 -13.40 8.18 -3.46
N ASN A 110 -14.24 8.46 -4.46
CA ASN A 110 -13.86 8.63 -5.84
C ASN A 110 -14.47 9.90 -6.45
N SER A 111 -13.64 10.63 -7.19
CA SER A 111 -13.96 11.79 -8.02
C SER A 111 -13.04 11.75 -9.25
N SER A 112 -13.42 12.42 -10.35
CA SER A 112 -12.74 12.30 -11.64
C SER A 112 -11.22 12.48 -11.60
N ASN A 113 -10.73 13.40 -10.78
CA ASN A 113 -9.30 13.72 -10.64
C ASN A 113 -8.74 13.43 -9.25
N CYS A 114 -9.50 12.80 -8.36
CA CYS A 114 -9.05 12.58 -7.00
C CYS A 114 -9.74 11.41 -6.30
N ILE A 115 -8.97 10.60 -5.57
CA ILE A 115 -9.47 9.50 -4.74
C ILE A 115 -8.94 9.60 -3.31
N VAL A 116 -9.74 9.17 -2.34
CA VAL A 116 -9.28 8.94 -0.97
C VAL A 116 -9.15 7.45 -0.77
N THR A 117 -7.99 7.03 -0.27
CA THR A 117 -7.64 5.62 -0.07
C THR A 117 -7.42 5.33 1.40
N GLU A 118 -7.76 4.11 1.80
CA GLU A 118 -7.29 3.52 3.04
C GLU A 118 -6.26 2.45 2.69
N ARG A 119 -5.10 2.52 3.35
CA ARG A 119 -4.01 1.57 3.23
C ARG A 119 -3.75 0.90 4.56
N VAL A 120 -3.75 -0.43 4.55
CA VAL A 120 -3.33 -1.27 5.68
C VAL A 120 -2.06 -2.01 5.27
N GLY A 121 -1.02 -1.85 6.08
CA GLY A 121 0.20 -2.63 5.97
C GLY A 121 0.06 -3.94 6.74
N TRP A 122 0.72 -4.98 6.24
CA TRP A 122 0.88 -6.25 6.91
C TRP A 122 2.33 -6.71 6.81
N SER A 123 2.83 -7.33 7.87
CA SER A 123 4.16 -7.93 7.91
C SER A 123 4.09 -9.28 8.63
N GLN A 124 5.00 -10.16 8.28
CA GLN A 124 5.29 -11.31 9.13
C GLN A 124 6.21 -10.85 10.27
N GLU A 125 5.99 -11.37 11.47
CA GLU A 125 6.66 -10.91 12.68
C GLU A 125 7.00 -12.10 13.59
N ARG A 126 8.21 -12.07 14.16
CA ARG A 126 8.68 -13.08 15.13
C ARG A 126 7.88 -13.08 16.43
N HIS A 127 7.34 -11.92 16.79
CA HIS A 127 6.61 -11.68 18.02
C HIS A 127 5.29 -10.97 17.72
N ASN A 128 4.29 -11.15 18.58
CA ASN A 128 2.99 -10.48 18.46
C ASN A 128 2.84 -9.10 19.14
N PRO A 129 3.84 -8.49 19.81
CA PRO A 129 3.80 -7.06 20.12
C PRO A 129 3.91 -6.18 18.86
N PRO A 130 3.45 -4.92 18.91
CA PRO A 130 3.64 -3.97 17.82
C PRO A 130 5.13 -3.75 17.51
N ARG A 131 5.49 -3.60 16.23
CA ARG A 131 6.87 -3.28 15.81
C ARG A 131 7.44 -1.98 16.38
N THR A 132 6.58 -1.08 16.86
CA THR A 132 6.98 0.14 17.60
C THR A 132 7.44 -0.13 19.03
N CYS A 133 7.36 -1.39 19.50
CA CYS A 133 7.89 -1.82 20.78
C CYS A 133 9.41 -1.59 20.83
N LYS A 134 9.85 -0.70 21.71
CA LYS A 134 11.27 -0.39 21.89
C LYS A 134 11.93 -1.24 22.96
N LYS A 135 11.15 -1.76 23.92
CA LYS A 135 11.66 -2.48 25.09
C LYS A 135 10.65 -3.50 25.61
N GLU A 136 11.04 -4.78 25.61
CA GLU A 136 10.22 -5.87 26.17
C GLU A 136 9.74 -5.54 27.59
N GLY A 137 8.45 -5.75 27.85
CA GLY A 137 7.79 -5.40 29.12
C GLY A 137 7.33 -3.95 29.25
N GLY A 138 7.58 -3.09 28.26
CA GLY A 138 7.03 -1.74 28.19
C GLY A 138 5.52 -1.72 27.95
N PRO A 139 4.80 -0.66 28.37
CA PRO A 139 3.36 -0.53 28.16
C PRO A 139 2.96 -0.54 26.67
N GLU A 140 3.86 -0.15 25.76
CA GLU A 140 3.71 -0.18 24.30
C GLU A 140 3.96 -1.56 23.68
N CYS A 141 4.47 -2.52 24.45
CA CYS A 141 4.84 -3.86 24.00
C CYS A 141 3.78 -4.92 24.39
N LYS A 142 2.56 -4.48 24.71
CA LYS A 142 1.44 -5.39 24.92
C LYS A 142 1.18 -6.18 23.62
N PRO A 143 0.97 -7.50 23.70
CA PRO A 143 0.58 -8.29 22.54
C PRO A 143 -0.61 -7.68 21.82
N LEU A 144 -0.54 -7.63 20.50
CA LEU A 144 -1.68 -7.28 19.67
C LEU A 144 -2.78 -8.34 19.83
N PRO A 145 -4.05 -7.92 19.81
CA PRO A 145 -5.16 -8.87 19.84
C PRO A 145 -5.12 -9.79 18.62
N SER A 146 -5.72 -10.97 18.73
CA SER A 146 -5.93 -11.82 17.55
C SER A 146 -6.90 -11.12 16.61
N CYS A 147 -6.61 -11.16 15.31
CA CYS A 147 -7.54 -10.65 14.32
C CYS A 147 -8.83 -11.48 14.27
N GLU A 148 -9.96 -10.82 14.01
CA GLU A 148 -11.23 -11.50 13.73
C GLU A 148 -11.21 -12.15 12.35
N GLU A 149 -11.47 -13.45 12.28
CA GLU A 149 -11.76 -14.15 11.03
C GLU A 149 -13.23 -13.91 10.67
N LYS A 150 -13.49 -13.61 9.38
CA LYS A 150 -14.86 -13.54 8.85
C LYS A 150 -15.02 -14.61 7.80
N ASP A 151 -15.99 -15.50 8.01
CA ASP A 151 -16.31 -16.61 7.10
C ASP A 151 -15.08 -17.50 6.75
N GLY A 152 -14.13 -17.64 7.69
CA GLY A 152 -12.89 -18.40 7.46
C GLY A 152 -11.86 -17.70 6.55
N HIS A 153 -12.05 -16.40 6.28
CA HIS A 153 -11.11 -15.58 5.52
C HIS A 153 -10.45 -14.50 6.40
N LEU A 154 -9.15 -14.28 6.17
CA LEU A 154 -8.40 -13.20 6.80
C LEU A 154 -8.94 -11.86 6.31
N ASN A 155 -9.35 -10.98 7.21
CA ASN A 155 -9.78 -9.62 6.87
C ASN A 155 -8.56 -8.76 6.49
N PRO A 156 -8.42 -8.29 5.23
CA PRO A 156 -7.29 -7.45 4.82
C PRO A 156 -7.36 -6.01 5.34
N PHE A 157 -8.52 -5.57 5.83
CA PHE A 157 -8.76 -4.22 6.33
C PHE A 157 -9.34 -4.21 7.76
N PRO A 158 -8.57 -4.68 8.77
CA PRO A 158 -8.97 -4.59 10.16
C PRO A 158 -9.07 -3.13 10.61
N THR A 159 -10.00 -2.84 11.50
CA THR A 159 -10.23 -1.48 12.04
C THR A 159 -9.20 -1.09 13.10
N ALA A 160 -8.53 -2.06 13.71
CA ALA A 160 -7.46 -1.89 14.68
C ALA A 160 -6.32 -2.88 14.40
N PRO A 161 -5.07 -2.55 14.80
CA PRO A 161 -3.94 -3.47 14.67
C PRO A 161 -4.21 -4.79 15.39
N CYS A 162 -3.89 -5.88 14.72
CA CYS A 162 -4.10 -7.24 15.20
C CYS A 162 -3.10 -8.20 14.54
N CYS A 163 -2.94 -9.40 15.08
CA CYS A 163 -2.14 -10.46 14.48
C CYS A 163 -2.94 -11.75 14.28
N TYR A 164 -2.62 -12.48 13.23
CA TYR A 164 -2.97 -13.90 13.13
C TYR A 164 -1.77 -14.74 13.54
N THR A 165 -2.00 -15.82 14.30
CA THR A 165 -0.96 -16.83 14.51
C THR A 165 -0.84 -17.69 13.25
N ASN A 166 0.37 -17.85 12.73
CA ASN A 166 0.68 -18.65 11.55
C ASN A 166 0.64 -20.15 11.88
N LYS A 167 -0.57 -20.66 12.20
CA LYS A 167 -0.81 -22.06 12.60
C LYS A 167 -1.38 -22.91 11.46
N THR A 168 -1.84 -22.31 10.36
CA THR A 168 -2.55 -23.01 9.29
C THR A 168 -1.82 -22.87 7.95
N GLN A 169 -1.97 -23.87 7.08
CA GLN A 169 -1.37 -23.87 5.74
C GLN A 169 -1.97 -22.76 4.85
N GLU A 170 -3.16 -22.26 5.19
CA GLU A 170 -3.83 -21.15 4.50
C GLU A 170 -3.19 -19.79 4.77
N SER A 171 -2.69 -19.52 5.99
CA SER A 171 -1.92 -18.31 6.27
C SER A 171 -0.56 -18.31 5.56
N LYS A 172 0.01 -19.50 5.32
CA LYS A 172 1.25 -19.65 4.54
C LYS A 172 1.07 -19.40 3.04
N THR A 173 -0.13 -19.65 2.49
CA THR A 173 -0.38 -19.68 1.04
C THR A 173 -1.12 -18.47 0.49
N ARG A 174 -1.94 -17.79 1.28
CA ARG A 174 -2.84 -16.73 0.77
C ARG A 174 -2.21 -15.34 0.65
N PHE A 175 -1.12 -15.04 1.38
CA PHE A 175 -0.59 -13.67 1.46
C PHE A 175 0.88 -13.52 1.11
N VAL A 176 1.44 -14.51 0.41
CA VAL A 176 2.87 -14.67 0.16
C VAL A 176 3.60 -15.07 1.43
N THR A 177 4.31 -16.19 1.35
CA THR A 177 5.28 -16.62 2.35
C THR A 177 6.49 -15.70 2.17
N ILE A 178 6.49 -14.56 2.87
CA ILE A 178 7.60 -13.61 2.78
C ILE A 178 8.73 -14.03 3.74
N GLU A 179 8.38 -14.59 4.90
CA GLU A 179 9.25 -15.32 5.84
C GLU A 179 8.48 -16.50 6.47
N ASP A 180 9.10 -17.32 7.33
CA ASP A 180 8.46 -18.45 8.05
C ASP A 180 8.16 -18.08 9.52
N GLU A 181 7.84 -16.81 9.77
CA GLU A 181 7.63 -16.28 11.12
C GLU A 181 6.23 -16.64 11.68
N PRO A 182 6.09 -16.75 13.02
CA PRO A 182 4.90 -17.31 13.66
C PRO A 182 3.70 -16.37 13.70
N TYR A 183 3.83 -15.09 13.35
CA TYR A 183 2.73 -14.13 13.35
C TYR A 183 2.64 -13.34 12.04
N TYR A 184 1.41 -13.07 11.60
CA TYR A 184 1.11 -12.14 10.52
C TYR A 184 0.31 -10.96 11.09
N CYS A 185 0.95 -9.80 11.18
CA CYS A 185 0.43 -8.66 11.92
C CYS A 185 0.09 -7.48 11.00
N SER A 186 -1.03 -6.85 11.30
CA SER A 186 -1.48 -5.62 10.65
C SER A 186 -1.02 -4.37 11.37
N TYR A 187 -0.87 -3.32 10.59
CA TYR A 187 -0.54 -1.98 11.07
C TYR A 187 -1.78 -1.08 11.08
N PRO A 188 -1.81 0.00 11.88
CA PRO A 188 -2.93 0.93 11.89
C PRO A 188 -3.27 1.42 10.47
N PRO A 189 -4.55 1.52 10.10
CA PRO A 189 -4.94 2.02 8.79
C PRO A 189 -4.43 3.45 8.61
N SER A 190 -3.85 3.70 7.44
CA SER A 190 -3.43 5.03 7.00
C SER A 190 -4.33 5.49 5.87
N TYR A 191 -4.64 6.79 5.85
CA TYR A 191 -5.45 7.38 4.79
C TYR A 191 -4.57 8.32 3.97
N MET A 192 -4.75 8.30 2.66
CA MET A 192 -4.02 9.15 1.71
C MET A 192 -4.99 9.62 0.63
N ILE A 193 -4.70 10.78 0.04
CA ILE A 193 -5.44 11.27 -1.12
C ILE A 193 -4.52 11.18 -2.33
N TYR A 194 -5.03 10.63 -3.43
CA TYR A 194 -4.32 10.62 -4.71
C TYR A 194 -5.00 11.66 -5.60
N VAL A 195 -4.23 12.62 -6.09
CA VAL A 195 -4.74 13.70 -6.95
C VAL A 195 -4.04 13.63 -8.29
N GLY A 196 -4.81 13.50 -9.37
CA GLY A 196 -4.28 13.47 -10.73
C GLY A 196 -3.73 14.82 -11.18
N GLY A 197 -2.59 14.79 -11.88
CA GLY A 197 -2.02 15.99 -12.49
C GLY A 197 -0.52 15.91 -12.77
N ASP A 198 -0.09 16.63 -13.81
CA ASP A 198 1.33 16.68 -14.19
C ASP A 198 2.17 17.57 -13.26
N ALA A 199 1.60 18.70 -12.85
CA ALA A 199 2.16 19.62 -11.86
C ALA A 199 1.59 19.33 -10.46
N LYS A 200 2.27 19.85 -9.42
CA LYS A 200 1.83 19.72 -8.03
C LYS A 200 0.42 20.32 -7.85
N PRO A 201 -0.59 19.51 -7.51
CA PRO A 201 -1.96 19.97 -7.44
C PRO A 201 -2.30 20.53 -6.06
N GLU A 202 -3.32 21.41 -6.06
CA GLU A 202 -4.14 21.65 -4.87
C GLU A 202 -5.11 20.50 -4.68
N VAL A 203 -5.41 20.13 -3.43
CA VAL A 203 -6.33 19.03 -3.14
C VAL A 203 -7.77 19.50 -3.32
N PRO A 204 -8.59 18.84 -4.16
CA PRO A 204 -10.00 19.17 -4.29
C PRO A 204 -10.73 19.10 -2.95
N SER A 205 -11.59 20.08 -2.68
CA SER A 205 -12.27 20.23 -1.38
C SER A 205 -13.09 19.00 -1.00
N GLN A 206 -13.75 18.35 -1.97
CA GLN A 206 -14.52 17.13 -1.74
C GLN A 206 -13.65 15.97 -1.23
N CYS A 207 -12.43 15.83 -1.76
CA CYS A 207 -11.50 14.81 -1.31
C CYS A 207 -10.90 15.14 0.06
N PHE A 208 -10.59 16.41 0.30
CA PHE A 208 -10.08 16.82 1.60
C PHE A 208 -11.11 16.60 2.71
N GLN A 209 -12.39 16.89 2.45
CA GLN A 209 -13.46 16.62 3.40
C GLN A 209 -13.64 15.12 3.62
N ALA A 210 -13.70 14.31 2.56
CA ALA A 210 -13.78 12.86 2.66
C ALA A 210 -12.59 12.25 3.43
N TYR A 211 -11.40 12.82 3.32
CA TYR A 211 -10.23 12.43 4.12
C TYR A 211 -10.40 12.77 5.61
N LYS A 212 -10.87 13.99 5.94
CA LYS A 212 -11.10 14.43 7.32
C LYS A 212 -12.14 13.58 8.05
N ASP A 213 -13.21 13.21 7.36
CA ASP A 213 -14.30 12.40 7.92
C ASP A 213 -13.83 10.99 8.33
N ARG A 214 -12.67 10.53 7.82
CA ARG A 214 -12.05 9.24 8.19
C ARG A 214 -10.95 9.36 9.25
N LYS A 215 -10.45 10.57 9.48
CA LYS A 215 -9.45 10.88 10.51
C LYS A 215 -10.07 11.38 11.80
N SER A 216 -11.34 11.78 11.77
CA SER A 216 -12.09 12.19 12.94
C SER A 216 -12.68 10.94 13.63
N PRO A 217 -12.52 10.79 14.96
CA PRO A 217 -13.01 9.64 15.72
C PRO A 217 -14.54 9.52 15.70
#